data_AF-A0A9E2DMS3-F1
#
_entry.id   AF-A0A9E2DMS3-F1
#
_cell.length_a   1.000
_cell.length_b   1.000
_cell.length_c   1.000
_cell.angle_alpha   90.00
_cell.angle_beta   90.00
_cell.angle_gamma   90.00
#
_symmetry.space_group_name_H-M   'P 1'
#
loop_
_entity.id
_entity.type
_entity.pdbx_description
1 polymer ?
#
loop_
_entity_poly.entity_id
_entity_poly.type
_entity_poly.pdbx_seq_one_letter_code
_entity_poly.pdbx_strand_id
1 'polypeptide(L)'
;DLAALYNADASKSPRATHPVIRTHDETGEKALYVCRAFTQKFTGWSRRESQGLLETLFDHSTRPEYQARHRWQGGDLLMWDNRAVLHYAVHDHGDDPRLIHRLQIEGQVPE
;
A
#
# COMPACT_ATOMS: atom_id res chain seq x y z
N ASP A 1 -9.37 -8.07 8.12
CA ASP A 1 -9.64 -6.70 8.59
C ASP A 1 -8.42 -6.25 9.39
N LEU A 2 -7.74 -5.18 8.96
CA LEU A 2 -6.51 -4.70 9.63
C LEU A 2 -6.77 -4.27 11.07
N ALA A 3 -7.94 -3.70 11.38
CA ALA A 3 -8.25 -3.26 12.73
C ALA A 3 -8.29 -4.46 13.71
N ALA A 4 -8.82 -5.59 13.25
CA ALA A 4 -8.86 -6.83 14.03
C ALA A 4 -7.45 -7.36 14.39
N LEU A 5 -6.47 -7.22 13.50
CA LEU A 5 -5.07 -7.60 13.78
C LEU A 5 -4.46 -6.79 14.93
N TYR A 6 -4.92 -5.56 15.15
CA TYR A 6 -4.44 -4.68 16.21
C TYR A 6 -5.41 -4.57 17.40
N ASN A 7 -6.41 -5.46 17.50
CA ASN A 7 -7.48 -5.39 18.51
C ASN A 7 -8.18 -4.01 18.54
N ALA A 8 -8.30 -3.37 17.38
CA ALA A 8 -8.91 -2.06 17.20
C ALA A 8 -10.33 -2.17 16.63
N ASP A 9 -11.18 -1.21 16.98
CA ASP A 9 -12.53 -1.08 16.44
C ASP A 9 -12.49 -0.46 15.04
N ALA A 10 -12.78 -1.27 14.02
CA ALA A 10 -12.79 -0.86 12.62
C ALA A 10 -13.74 0.32 12.32
N SER A 11 -14.79 0.53 13.14
CA SER A 11 -15.72 1.63 12.96
C SER A 11 -15.10 2.99 13.28
N LYS A 12 -14.04 3.00 14.09
CA LYS A 12 -13.29 4.20 14.50
C LYS A 12 -12.11 4.51 13.59
N SER A 13 -11.81 3.63 12.63
CA SER A 13 -10.72 3.85 11.69
C SER A 13 -11.00 5.09 10.83
N PRO A 14 -10.01 5.99 10.67
CA PRO A 14 -10.15 7.15 9.81
C PRO A 14 -10.43 6.70 8.37
N ARG A 15 -11.28 7.47 7.68
CA ARG A 15 -11.65 7.23 6.28
C ARG A 15 -11.22 8.42 5.45
N ALA A 16 -10.62 8.15 4.31
CA ALA A 16 -10.24 9.16 3.33
C ALA A 16 -10.64 8.71 1.93
N THR A 17 -10.82 9.68 1.03
CA THR A 17 -11.01 9.45 -0.40
C THR A 17 -9.78 9.98 -1.13
N HIS A 18 -9.23 9.16 -2.02
CA HIS A 18 -8.05 9.48 -2.81
C HIS A 18 -8.30 9.13 -4.28
N PRO A 19 -7.57 9.78 -5.22
CA PRO A 19 -7.61 9.41 -6.62
C PRO A 19 -7.13 7.97 -6.83
N VAL A 20 -7.69 7.30 -7.84
CA VAL A 20 -7.24 5.95 -8.25
C VAL A 20 -5.91 6.04 -9.00
N ILE A 21 -5.68 7.14 -9.71
CA ILE A 21 -4.43 7.46 -10.38
C ILE A 21 -3.90 8.73 -9.75
N ARG A 22 -2.79 8.63 -9.03
CA ARG A 22 -2.10 9.77 -8.43
C ARG A 22 -1.15 10.38 -9.46
N THR A 23 -1.03 11.69 -9.48
CA THR A 23 0.08 12.38 -10.13
C THR A 23 1.22 12.62 -9.13
N HIS A 24 2.45 12.29 -9.51
CA HIS A 24 3.61 12.49 -8.64
C HIS A 24 4.02 13.97 -8.62
N ASP A 25 3.95 14.58 -7.44
CA ASP A 25 4.08 16.03 -7.22
C ASP A 25 5.37 16.63 -7.83
N GLU A 26 6.47 15.87 -7.86
CA GLU A 26 7.77 16.34 -8.39
C GLU A 26 8.03 15.97 -9.85
N THR A 27 7.54 14.83 -10.33
CA THR A 27 7.92 14.28 -11.65
C THR A 27 6.79 14.44 -12.68
N GLY A 28 5.57 14.68 -12.23
CA GLY A 28 4.36 14.70 -13.07
C GLY A 28 3.95 13.32 -13.59
N GLU A 29 4.66 12.25 -13.23
CA GLU A 29 4.32 10.89 -13.64
C GLU A 29 3.04 10.39 -12.96
N LYS A 30 2.34 9.48 -13.61
CA LYS A 30 1.10 8.89 -13.10
C LYS A 30 1.36 7.53 -12.49
N ALA A 31 0.84 7.30 -11.28
CA ALA A 31 0.94 6.04 -10.57
C ALA A 31 -0.46 5.52 -10.19
N LEU A 32 -0.63 4.20 -10.26
CA LEU A 32 -1.82 3.54 -9.72
C LEU A 32 -1.79 3.63 -8.18
N TYR A 33 -2.82 4.23 -7.60
CA TYR A 33 -2.89 4.56 -6.17
C TYR A 33 -4.02 3.80 -5.46
N VAL A 34 -3.98 2.47 -5.61
CA VAL A 34 -4.88 1.55 -4.90
C VAL A 34 -4.07 0.51 -4.14
N CYS A 35 -4.57 0.09 -2.98
CA CYS A 35 -3.92 -0.92 -2.15
C CYS A 35 -4.97 -1.87 -1.58
N ARG A 36 -4.79 -3.17 -1.79
CA ARG A 36 -5.74 -4.22 -1.34
C ARG A 36 -6.02 -4.18 0.16
N ALA A 37 -5.07 -3.66 0.95
CA ALA A 37 -5.19 -3.55 2.40
C ALA A 37 -6.10 -2.39 2.86
N PHE A 38 -6.25 -1.33 2.05
CA PHE A 38 -6.92 -0.09 2.47
C PHE A 38 -8.07 0.35 1.55
N THR A 39 -7.96 0.12 0.24
CA THR A 39 -8.95 0.57 -0.74
C THR A 39 -10.21 -0.29 -0.67
N GLN A 40 -11.34 0.33 -0.36
CA GLN A 40 -12.59 -0.39 -0.08
C GLN A 40 -13.59 -0.43 -1.23
N LYS A 41 -13.75 0.69 -1.94
CA LYS A 41 -14.72 0.89 -3.02
C LYS A 41 -14.42 2.19 -3.78
N PHE A 42 -14.97 2.34 -4.98
CA PHE A 42 -14.98 3.64 -5.66
C PHE A 42 -16.02 4.58 -5.06
N THR A 43 -15.77 5.88 -5.16
CA THR A 43 -16.75 6.91 -4.79
C THR A 43 -18.00 6.77 -5.64
N GLY A 44 -19.18 6.86 -5.02
CA GLY A 44 -20.47 6.66 -5.71
C GLY A 44 -20.86 5.20 -5.99
N TRP A 45 -19.96 4.24 -5.80
CA TRP A 45 -20.25 2.82 -6.06
C TRP A 45 -20.47 2.06 -4.75
N SER A 46 -21.28 1.01 -4.79
CA SER A 46 -21.32 0.00 -3.74
C SER A 46 -20.02 -0.83 -3.74
N ARG A 47 -19.76 -1.53 -2.64
CA ARG A 47 -18.62 -2.46 -2.56
C ARG A 47 -18.71 -3.57 -3.62
N ARG A 48 -19.92 -4.08 -3.85
CA ARG A 48 -20.19 -5.14 -4.83
C ARG A 48 -19.87 -4.68 -6.25
N GLU A 49 -20.31 -3.48 -6.63
CA GLU A 49 -20.01 -2.91 -7.95
C GLU A 49 -18.52 -2.62 -8.13
N SER A 50 -17.84 -2.21 -7.05
CA SER A 50 -16.40 -1.88 -7.10
C SER A 50 -15.50 -3.11 -7.22
N GLN A 51 -15.98 -4.27 -6.77
CA GLN A 51 -15.16 -5.46 -6.54
C GLN A 51 -14.37 -5.89 -7.77
N GLY A 52 -15.04 -6.11 -8.91
CA GLY A 52 -14.38 -6.67 -10.10
C GLY A 52 -13.26 -5.77 -10.66
N LEU A 53 -13.48 -4.46 -10.71
CA LEU A 53 -12.45 -3.53 -11.17
C LEU A 53 -11.32 -3.39 -10.15
N LEU A 54 -11.62 -3.29 -8.85
CA LEU A 54 -10.57 -3.25 -7.83
C LEU A 54 -9.72 -4.51 -7.84
N GLU A 55 -10.32 -5.70 -7.97
CA GLU A 55 -9.58 -6.97 -8.09
C GLU A 55 -8.63 -6.94 -9.28
N THR A 56 -9.11 -6.50 -10.45
CA THR A 56 -8.28 -6.35 -11.65
C THR A 56 -7.10 -5.41 -11.42
N LEU A 57 -7.32 -4.26 -10.78
CA LEU A 57 -6.28 -3.28 -10.49
C LEU A 57 -5.27 -3.79 -9.46
N PHE A 58 -5.75 -4.47 -8.42
CA PHE A 58 -4.88 -5.08 -7.41
C PHE A 58 -3.98 -6.15 -8.05
N ASP A 59 -4.55 -7.05 -8.85
CA ASP A 59 -3.79 -8.13 -9.49
C ASP A 59 -2.79 -7.58 -10.49
N HIS A 60 -3.15 -6.52 -11.24
CA HIS A 60 -2.22 -5.78 -12.08
C HIS A 60 -1.06 -5.18 -11.28
N SER A 61 -1.35 -4.51 -10.16
CA SER A 61 -0.33 -3.82 -9.34
C SER A 61 0.70 -4.77 -8.72
N THR A 62 0.36 -6.05 -8.57
CA THR A 62 1.21 -7.08 -7.98
C THR A 62 1.79 -8.04 -9.01
N ARG A 63 1.84 -7.69 -10.29
CA ARG A 63 2.51 -8.52 -11.30
C ARG A 63 4.03 -8.57 -11.04
N PRO A 64 4.69 -9.74 -11.22
CA PRO A 64 6.12 -9.86 -10.96
C PRO A 64 6.99 -8.90 -11.78
N GLU A 65 6.56 -8.53 -12.99
CA GLU A 65 7.29 -7.61 -13.87
C GLU A 65 7.44 -6.19 -13.29
N TYR A 66 6.65 -5.82 -12.29
CA TYR A 66 6.68 -4.50 -11.64
C TYR A 66 7.37 -4.53 -10.27
N GLN A 67 7.95 -5.66 -9.89
CA GLN A 67 8.49 -5.86 -8.55
C GLN A 67 10.01 -5.89 -8.53
N ALA A 68 10.55 -5.37 -7.44
CA ALA A 68 11.91 -5.66 -7.00
C ALA A 68 11.85 -6.38 -5.65
N ARG A 69 12.69 -7.40 -5.46
CA ARG A 69 12.80 -8.13 -4.18
C ARG A 69 14.14 -7.85 -3.54
N HIS A 70 14.12 -7.30 -2.33
CA HIS A 70 15.32 -7.03 -1.55
C HIS A 70 15.50 -8.07 -0.45
N ARG A 71 16.71 -8.63 -0.35
CA ARG A 71 17.11 -9.55 0.72
C ARG A 71 17.97 -8.80 1.73
N TRP A 72 17.36 -8.43 2.85
CA TRP A 72 17.98 -7.69 3.94
C TRP A 72 19.27 -8.35 4.45
N GLN A 73 20.29 -7.52 4.67
CA GLN A 73 21.49 -7.79 5.44
C GLN A 73 21.63 -6.79 6.60
N GLY A 74 22.44 -7.14 7.61
CA GLY A 74 22.72 -6.23 8.72
C GLY A 74 23.45 -4.97 8.23
N GLY A 75 22.89 -3.80 8.53
CA GLY A 75 23.42 -2.50 8.10
C GLY A 75 22.81 -1.92 6.83
N ASP A 76 21.93 -2.66 6.15
CA ASP A 76 21.23 -2.16 4.97
C ASP A 76 20.31 -0.97 5.31
N LEU A 77 20.35 0.05 4.46
CA LEU A 77 19.39 1.14 4.42
C LEU A 77 18.63 1.07 3.10
N LEU A 78 17.30 0.94 3.18
CA LEU A 78 16.41 1.02 2.02
C LEU A 78 15.54 2.27 2.13
N MET A 79 15.47 3.03 1.04
CA MET A 79 14.54 4.14 0.88
C MET A 79 13.67 3.86 -0.34
N TRP A 80 12.37 4.18 -0.23
CA TRP A 80 11.44 4.08 -1.33
C TRP A 80 10.47 5.25 -1.31
N ASP A 81 9.91 5.58 -2.47
CA ASP A 81 8.88 6.61 -2.59
C ASP A 81 7.48 6.02 -2.36
N ASN A 82 6.90 6.28 -1.18
CA ASN A 82 5.58 5.76 -0.82
C ASN A 82 4.43 6.38 -1.63
N ARG A 83 4.69 7.37 -2.49
CA ARG A 83 3.71 7.96 -3.41
C ARG A 83 3.46 7.08 -4.64
N ALA A 84 4.43 6.26 -5.03
CA ALA A 84 4.43 5.53 -6.29
C ALA A 84 4.64 4.01 -6.18
N VAL A 85 4.84 3.47 -4.98
CA VAL A 85 5.08 2.02 -4.79
C VAL A 85 4.16 1.40 -3.74
N LEU A 86 3.93 0.10 -3.92
CA LEU A 86 3.45 -0.79 -2.86
C LEU A 86 4.65 -1.58 -2.31
N HIS A 87 4.54 -2.06 -1.07
CA HIS A 87 5.52 -2.97 -0.48
C HIS A 87 4.83 -4.10 0.29
N TYR A 88 5.50 -5.24 0.34
CA TYR A 88 5.04 -6.42 1.05
C TYR A 88 6.17 -6.99 1.90
N ALA A 89 5.90 -7.18 3.20
CA ALA A 89 6.84 -7.84 4.10
C ALA A 89 6.59 -9.36 4.06
N VAL A 90 7.56 -10.11 3.56
CA VAL A 90 7.51 -11.58 3.58
C VAL A 90 7.72 -12.06 5.01
N HIS A 91 6.82 -12.92 5.48
CA HIS A 91 6.90 -13.55 6.80
C HIS A 91 7.41 -14.99 6.65
N ASP A 92 8.69 -15.14 6.34
CA ASP A 92 9.38 -16.41 6.06
C ASP A 92 10.54 -16.73 7.04
N HIS A 93 10.61 -16.02 8.18
CA HIS A 93 11.68 -16.15 9.19
C HIS A 93 11.31 -17.01 10.41
N GLY A 94 10.10 -17.58 10.47
CA GLY A 94 9.66 -18.36 11.63
C GLY A 94 9.76 -17.56 12.94
N ASP A 95 10.41 -18.14 13.94
CA ASP A 95 10.61 -17.52 15.26
C ASP A 95 11.87 -16.66 15.35
N ASP A 96 12.66 -16.55 14.27
CA ASP A 96 13.88 -15.76 14.29
C ASP A 96 13.56 -14.26 14.47
N PRO A 97 14.23 -13.56 15.41
CA PRO A 97 13.95 -12.17 15.67
C PRO A 97 14.35 -11.29 14.47
N ARG A 98 13.45 -10.39 14.06
CA ARG A 98 13.68 -9.42 13.00
C ARG A 98 13.40 -7.99 13.49
N LEU A 99 14.45 -7.21 13.66
CA LEU A 99 14.36 -5.80 14.07
C LEU A 99 14.64 -4.88 12.87
N ILE A 100 13.74 -3.93 12.61
CA ILE A 100 13.92 -2.87 11.62
C ILE A 100 13.54 -1.53 12.25
N HIS A 101 14.39 -0.53 12.05
CA HIS A 101 14.05 0.85 12.36
C HIS A 101 13.46 1.52 11.13
N ARG A 102 12.33 2.20 11.29
CA ARG A 102 11.63 2.89 10.20
C ARG A 102 11.42 4.35 10.55
N LEU A 103 11.78 5.22 9.63
CA LEU A 103 11.37 6.63 9.60
C LEU A 103 10.37 6.81 8.47
N GLN A 104 9.36 7.63 8.69
CA GLN A 104 8.37 8.00 7.68
C GLN A 104 8.47 9.50 7.46
N ILE A 105 8.60 9.89 6.19
CA ILE A 105 8.57 11.29 5.78
C ILE A 105 7.11 11.62 5.47
N GLU A 106 6.60 12.71 6.05
CA GLU A 106 5.26 13.19 5.78
C GLU A 106 5.13 13.62 4.31
N GLY A 107 4.03 13.21 3.69
CA GLY A 107 3.72 13.55 2.31
C GLY A 107 2.54 14.52 2.20
N GLN A 108 2.33 15.04 1.00
CA GLN A 108 1.17 15.86 0.67
C GLN A 108 -0.08 15.01 0.40
N VAL A 109 -1.26 15.66 0.40
CA VAL A 109 -2.52 15.03 0.01
C VAL A 109 -2.41 14.56 -1.45
N PRO A 110 -2.70 13.28 -1.77
CA PRO A 110 -2.65 12.80 -3.15
C PRO A 110 -3.68 13.48 -4.06
N GLU A 111 -3.22 13.95 -5.23
CA GLU A 111 -4.04 14.55 -6.31
C GLU A 111 -4.14 13.65 -7.56
#